data_AF-A0A4R5Y457-F1
#
_entry.id   AF-A0A4R5Y457-F1
#
_cell.length_a   1.000
_cell.length_b   1.000
_cell.length_c   1.000
_cell.angle_alpha   90.00
_cell.angle_beta   90.00
_cell.angle_gamma   90.00
#
_symmetry.space_group_name_H-M   'P 1'
#
loop_
_entity.id
_entity.type
_entity.pdbx_description
1 polymer ?
#
loop_
_entity_poly.entity_id
_entity_poly.type
_entity_poly.pdbx_seq_one_letter_code
_entity_poly.pdbx_strand_id
1 'polypeptide(L)'
;MFEETKTKYEKLIFHLIYKYHLTYDFDEFYQMALIKLWELDQSYDPNKTPNKDHYIYTKLKFFFIDEIRKLSKRNERFILMNDDIMSHNNHFNDSYDNLTLKEIKYYLSREEYQWLKLFLKGYSMKEIAADMKVSVSTIKKYKKNAQKKLTFFYHDY
;
A
#
# COMPACT_ATOMS: atom_id res chain seq x y z
N MET A 1 -28.74 -9.69 -10.42
CA MET A 1 -27.90 -8.89 -11.36
C MET A 1 -26.70 -8.23 -10.69
N PHE A 2 -26.78 -7.67 -9.47
CA PHE A 2 -25.58 -7.29 -8.69
C PHE A 2 -25.13 -8.36 -7.67
N GLU A 3 -26.08 -9.10 -7.07
CA GLU A 3 -25.78 -10.15 -6.08
C GLU A 3 -24.85 -11.26 -6.62
N GLU A 4 -24.97 -11.62 -7.90
CA GLU A 4 -24.06 -12.59 -8.54
C GLU A 4 -22.64 -12.02 -8.69
N THR A 5 -22.51 -10.76 -9.11
CA THR A 5 -21.23 -10.05 -9.19
C THR A 5 -20.59 -9.92 -7.81
N LYS A 6 -21.38 -9.55 -6.80
CA LYS A 6 -20.95 -9.49 -5.39
C LYS A 6 -20.41 -10.84 -4.93
N THR A 7 -21.19 -11.90 -5.09
CA THR A 7 -20.78 -13.27 -4.70
C THR A 7 -19.48 -13.70 -5.39
N LYS A 8 -19.27 -13.33 -6.67
CA LYS A 8 -18.05 -13.65 -7.41
C LYS A 8 -16.80 -12.96 -6.84
N TYR A 9 -16.90 -11.69 -6.46
CA TYR A 9 -15.74 -10.89 -6.01
C TYR A 9 -15.63 -10.72 -4.49
N GLU A 10 -16.58 -11.24 -3.72
CA GLU A 10 -16.59 -11.13 -2.26
C GLU A 10 -15.32 -11.74 -1.63
N LYS A 11 -14.93 -12.94 -2.05
CA LYS A 11 -13.67 -13.57 -1.60
C LYS A 11 -12.44 -12.72 -1.92
N LEU A 12 -12.46 -12.01 -3.05
CA LEU A 12 -11.38 -11.10 -3.41
C LEU A 12 -11.36 -9.87 -2.50
N ILE A 13 -12.52 -9.28 -2.19
CA ILE A 13 -12.64 -8.14 -1.28
C ILE A 13 -12.12 -8.53 0.11
N PHE A 14 -12.56 -9.66 0.65
CA PHE A 14 -12.06 -10.17 1.93
C PHE A 14 -10.55 -10.38 1.89
N HIS A 15 -10.03 -11.04 0.86
CA HIS A 15 -8.58 -11.23 0.69
C HIS A 15 -7.82 -9.89 0.72
N LEU A 16 -8.33 -8.85 0.04
CA LEU A 16 -7.69 -7.53 0.02
C LEU A 16 -7.75 -6.85 1.41
N ILE A 17 -8.89 -6.89 2.10
CA ILE A 17 -9.04 -6.30 3.44
C ILE A 17 -8.07 -6.94 4.44
N TYR A 18 -8.00 -8.27 4.48
CA TYR A 18 -7.07 -9.00 5.35
C TYR A 18 -5.61 -8.74 4.97
N LYS A 19 -5.29 -8.77 3.66
CA LYS A 19 -3.94 -8.50 3.15
C LYS A 19 -3.40 -7.13 3.56
N TYR A 20 -4.29 -6.14 3.68
CA TYR A 20 -3.92 -4.79 4.07
C TYR A 20 -4.12 -4.49 5.56
N HIS A 21 -4.42 -5.51 6.38
CA HIS A 21 -4.65 -5.38 7.82
C HIS A 21 -5.71 -4.33 8.18
N LEU A 22 -6.72 -4.14 7.32
CA LEU A 22 -7.83 -3.20 7.51
C LEU A 22 -8.95 -3.80 8.40
N THR A 23 -8.58 -4.67 9.35
CA THR A 23 -9.53 -5.48 10.11
C THR A 23 -10.23 -4.72 11.23
N TYR A 24 -9.71 -3.58 11.66
CA TYR A 24 -10.32 -2.75 12.72
C TYR A 24 -11.65 -2.12 12.26
N ASP A 25 -11.69 -1.58 11.04
CA ASP A 25 -12.89 -0.98 10.42
C ASP A 25 -13.41 -1.87 9.28
N PHE A 26 -13.41 -3.18 9.48
CA PHE A 26 -13.71 -4.17 8.43
C PHE A 26 -15.03 -3.90 7.72
N ASP A 27 -16.10 -3.65 8.49
CA ASP A 27 -17.45 -3.43 7.95
C ASP A 27 -17.51 -2.18 7.07
N GLU A 28 -16.83 -1.10 7.47
CA GLU A 28 -16.75 0.13 6.68
C GLU A 28 -16.00 -0.11 5.37
N PHE A 29 -14.82 -0.74 5.44
CA PHE A 29 -14.03 -1.06 4.25
C PHE A 29 -14.74 -2.01 3.30
N TYR A 30 -15.48 -2.99 3.84
CA TYR A 30 -16.28 -3.92 3.05
C TYR A 30 -17.41 -3.18 2.32
N GLN A 31 -18.16 -2.31 3.00
CA GLN A 31 -19.23 -1.52 2.37
C GLN A 31 -18.68 -0.58 1.29
N MET A 32 -17.58 0.13 1.57
CA MET A 32 -16.96 0.99 0.57
C MET A 32 -16.45 0.20 -0.65
N ALA A 33 -15.89 -1.00 -0.43
CA ALA A 33 -15.46 -1.87 -1.51
C ALA A 33 -16.64 -2.41 -2.34
N LEU A 34 -17.79 -2.71 -1.71
CA LEU A 34 -19.01 -3.09 -2.41
C LEU A 34 -19.57 -1.96 -3.27
N ILE A 35 -19.62 -0.74 -2.75
CA ILE A 35 -20.02 0.46 -3.51
C ILE A 35 -19.07 0.62 -4.71
N LYS A 36 -17.75 0.48 -4.47
CA LYS A 36 -16.77 0.60 -5.54
C LYS A 36 -16.91 -0.49 -6.60
N LEU A 37 -17.18 -1.72 -6.19
CA LEU A 37 -17.42 -2.85 -7.09
C LEU A 37 -18.65 -2.59 -7.96
N TRP A 38 -19.73 -2.06 -7.40
CA TRP A 38 -20.93 -1.70 -8.15
C TRP A 38 -20.64 -0.66 -9.23
N GLU A 39 -19.93 0.43 -8.89
CA GLU A 39 -19.52 1.44 -9.87
C GLU A 39 -18.67 0.86 -11.00
N LEU A 40 -17.73 -0.05 -10.66
CA LEU A 40 -16.85 -0.69 -11.64
C LEU A 40 -17.61 -1.64 -12.57
N ASP A 41 -18.62 -2.33 -12.04
CA ASP A 41 -19.48 -3.21 -12.81
C ASP A 41 -20.31 -2.43 -13.84
N GLN A 42 -20.86 -1.27 -13.44
CA GLN A 42 -21.64 -0.39 -14.31
C GLN A 42 -20.78 0.33 -15.36
N SER A 43 -19.53 0.66 -15.03
CA SER A 43 -18.62 1.40 -15.92
C SER A 43 -17.70 0.51 -16.77
N TYR A 44 -17.82 -0.81 -16.65
CA TYR A 44 -16.96 -1.75 -17.38
C TYR A 44 -17.26 -1.71 -18.89
N ASP A 45 -16.22 -1.43 -19.67
CA ASP A 45 -16.26 -1.41 -21.13
C ASP A 45 -15.33 -2.51 -21.69
N PRO A 46 -15.90 -3.58 -22.28
CA PRO A 46 -15.13 -4.68 -22.88
C PRO A 46 -14.16 -4.23 -23.97
N ASN A 47 -14.43 -3.10 -24.65
CA ASN A 47 -13.57 -2.59 -25.72
C ASN A 47 -12.27 -1.99 -25.18
N LYS A 48 -12.27 -1.51 -23.93
CA LYS A 48 -11.09 -0.90 -23.29
C LYS A 48 -10.24 -1.91 -22.54
N THR A 49 -10.88 -2.85 -21.86
CA THR A 49 -10.17 -3.92 -21.14
C THR A 49 -10.88 -5.24 -21.40
N PRO A 50 -10.25 -6.19 -22.12
CA PRO A 50 -10.92 -7.44 -22.50
C PRO A 50 -11.16 -8.38 -21.31
N ASN A 51 -10.38 -8.25 -20.22
CA ASN A 51 -10.50 -9.09 -19.03
C ASN A 51 -11.11 -8.30 -17.86
N LYS A 52 -12.39 -8.60 -17.55
CA LYS A 52 -13.16 -8.00 -16.46
C LYS A 52 -12.56 -8.27 -15.08
N ASP A 53 -12.08 -9.48 -14.84
CA ASP A 53 -11.55 -9.91 -13.54
C ASP A 53 -10.25 -9.14 -13.23
N HIS A 54 -9.38 -8.99 -14.23
CA HIS A 54 -8.16 -8.19 -14.12
C HIS A 54 -8.46 -6.70 -13.90
N TYR A 55 -9.45 -6.16 -14.61
CA TYR A 55 -9.91 -4.78 -14.45
C TYR A 55 -10.39 -4.52 -13.01
N ILE A 56 -11.31 -5.36 -12.52
CA ILE A 56 -11.90 -5.23 -11.18
C ILE A 56 -10.82 -5.38 -10.10
N TYR A 57 -9.97 -6.41 -10.20
CA TYR A 57 -8.86 -6.61 -9.27
C TYR A 57 -7.96 -5.38 -9.17
N THR A 58 -7.53 -4.86 -10.32
CA THR A 58 -6.60 -3.74 -10.38
C THR A 58 -7.21 -2.48 -9.78
N LYS A 59 -8.47 -2.20 -10.11
CA LYS A 59 -9.19 -1.02 -9.60
C LYS A 59 -9.48 -1.11 -8.11
N LEU A 60 -9.95 -2.26 -7.61
CA LEU A 60 -10.17 -2.47 -6.17
C LEU A 60 -8.86 -2.38 -5.39
N LYS A 61 -7.77 -2.96 -5.90
CA LYS A 61 -6.45 -2.86 -5.27
C LYS A 61 -6.00 -1.40 -5.10
N PHE A 62 -6.13 -0.58 -6.16
CA PHE A 62 -5.77 0.83 -6.06
C PHE A 62 -6.69 1.60 -5.11
N PHE A 63 -7.98 1.31 -5.12
CA PHE A 63 -8.94 1.87 -4.18
C PHE A 63 -8.52 1.63 -2.72
N PHE A 64 -8.18 0.39 -2.34
CA PHE A 64 -7.70 0.10 -0.98
C PHE A 64 -6.39 0.81 -0.63
N ILE A 65 -5.44 0.90 -1.57
CA ILE A 65 -4.19 1.65 -1.37
C ILE A 65 -4.48 3.12 -1.08
N ASP A 66 -5.41 3.74 -1.82
CA ASP A 66 -5.78 5.13 -1.63
C ASP A 66 -6.47 5.37 -0.28
N GLU A 67 -7.31 4.44 0.17
CA GLU A 67 -7.91 4.52 1.51
C GLU A 67 -6.86 4.40 2.63
N ILE A 68 -5.90 3.49 2.50
CA ILE A 68 -4.77 3.37 3.45
C ILE A 68 -3.96 4.67 3.49
N ARG A 69 -3.72 5.32 2.33
CA ARG A 69 -3.04 6.61 2.28
C ARG A 69 -3.84 7.71 2.97
N LYS A 70 -5.17 7.73 2.80
CA LYS A 70 -6.06 8.67 3.50
C LYS A 70 -6.03 8.45 5.01
N LEU A 71 -6.11 7.21 5.47
CA LEU A 71 -5.95 6.83 6.88
C LEU A 71 -4.61 7.29 7.44
N SER A 72 -3.52 6.99 6.73
CA SER A 72 -2.16 7.39 7.13
C SER A 72 -2.05 8.92 7.27
N LYS A 73 -2.61 9.67 6.32
CA LYS A 73 -2.61 11.14 6.37
C LYS A 73 -3.51 11.69 7.48
N ARG A 74 -4.63 11.04 7.77
CA ARG A 74 -5.49 11.38 8.93
C ARG A 74 -4.72 11.15 10.23
N ASN A 75 -4.11 9.98 10.39
CA ASN A 75 -3.33 9.64 11.58
C ASN A 75 -2.12 10.56 11.76
N GLU A 76 -1.39 10.91 10.70
CA GLU A 76 -0.31 11.90 10.75
C GLU A 76 -0.83 13.26 11.26
N ARG A 77 -2.02 13.70 10.83
CA ARG A 77 -2.65 14.95 11.34
C ARG A 77 -3.10 14.84 12.79
N PHE A 78 -3.67 13.71 13.19
CA PHE A 78 -4.07 13.46 14.58
C PHE A 78 -2.86 13.40 15.52
N ILE A 79 -1.73 12.85 15.07
CA ILE A 79 -0.47 12.85 15.84
C ILE A 79 0.06 14.28 16.00
N LEU A 80 0.10 15.07 14.92
CA LEU A 80 0.55 16.48 14.98
C LEU A 80 -0.35 17.39 15.84
N MET A 81 -1.63 17.03 16.01
CA MET A 81 -2.55 17.75 16.91
C MET A 81 -2.46 17.29 18.38
N ASN A 82 -1.88 16.12 18.63
CA ASN A 82 -1.72 15.51 19.97
C ASN A 82 -0.27 15.54 20.48
N ASP A 83 0.63 16.30 19.83
CA ASP A 83 2.06 16.38 20.20
C ASP A 83 2.32 16.98 21.59
N ASP A 84 1.29 17.44 22.31
CA ASP A 84 1.39 17.78 23.74
C ASP A 84 1.20 16.60 24.70
N ILE A 85 0.80 15.39 24.24
CA ILE A 85 0.40 14.31 25.18
C ILE A 85 1.09 12.94 25.01
N MET A 86 1.61 12.51 23.85
CA MET A 86 1.97 11.09 23.71
C MET A 86 3.38 10.79 23.16
N SER A 87 4.40 11.22 23.91
CA SER A 87 5.55 10.35 24.13
C SER A 87 5.03 9.14 24.92
N HIS A 88 4.74 8.02 24.26
CA HIS A 88 4.94 6.64 24.73
C HIS A 88 4.09 5.63 23.93
N ASN A 89 4.78 4.58 23.49
CA ASN A 89 4.29 3.23 23.21
C ASN A 89 3.48 2.99 21.93
N ASN A 90 4.17 2.54 20.89
CA ASN A 90 3.70 1.43 20.07
C ASN A 90 4.79 0.35 20.04
N HIS A 91 4.80 -0.49 21.08
CA HIS A 91 5.39 -1.82 21.03
C HIS A 91 4.54 -2.67 20.08
N PHE A 92 4.88 -2.66 18.79
CA PHE A 92 4.53 -3.78 17.91
C PHE A 92 5.52 -4.90 18.21
N ASN A 93 5.04 -5.88 18.98
CA ASN A 93 5.75 -7.12 19.20
C ASN A 93 5.56 -8.01 17.97
N ASP A 94 6.54 -7.99 17.06
CA ASP A 94 6.81 -9.13 16.17
C ASP A 94 8.24 -9.55 16.44
N SER A 95 8.34 -10.60 17.27
CA SER A 95 9.58 -11.31 17.52
C SER A 95 9.98 -12.04 16.25
N TYR A 96 11.28 -11.90 15.93
CA TYR A 96 12.03 -12.48 14.82
C TYR A 96 11.90 -11.73 13.48
N ASP A 97 12.98 -11.02 13.15
CA ASP A 97 13.42 -10.63 11.80
C ASP A 97 13.09 -9.23 11.25
N ASN A 98 12.74 -8.27 12.12
CA ASN A 98 12.62 -6.87 11.70
C ASN A 98 13.92 -6.10 12.00
N LEU A 99 14.81 -5.95 11.01
CA LEU A 99 15.76 -4.84 11.01
C LEU A 99 14.95 -3.55 11.18
N THR A 100 15.26 -2.76 12.20
CA THR A 100 14.50 -1.53 12.43
C THR A 100 14.77 -0.59 11.24
N LEU A 101 13.75 0.10 10.72
CA LEU A 101 13.89 1.13 9.66
C LEU A 101 15.02 2.16 9.92
N LYS A 102 15.46 2.28 11.17
CA LYS A 102 16.59 3.08 11.63
C LYS A 102 17.95 2.50 11.20
N GLU A 103 18.12 1.18 11.20
CA GLU A 103 19.36 0.48 10.86
C GLU A 103 19.54 0.44 9.33
N ILE A 104 18.47 0.14 8.60
CA ILE A 104 18.44 0.12 7.13
C ILE A 104 18.85 1.49 6.53
N LYS A 105 18.56 2.58 7.23
CA LYS A 105 18.91 3.94 6.80
C LYS A 105 20.42 4.12 6.55
N TYR A 106 21.28 3.42 7.30
CA TYR A 106 22.73 3.59 7.18
C TYR A 106 23.32 2.87 5.96
N TYR A 107 22.61 1.90 5.41
CA TYR A 107 23.10 1.08 4.29
C TYR A 107 22.57 1.54 2.93
N LEU A 108 21.43 2.23 2.92
CA LEU A 108 20.86 2.82 1.73
C LEU A 108 21.38 4.25 1.54
N SER A 109 21.57 4.65 0.29
CA SER A 109 21.72 6.09 -0.01
C SER A 109 20.46 6.84 0.37
N ARG A 110 20.56 8.16 0.52
CA ARG A 110 19.42 9.02 0.87
C ARG A 110 18.25 8.82 -0.10
N GLU A 111 18.55 8.70 -1.39
CA GLU A 111 17.58 8.53 -2.46
C GLU A 111 16.95 7.14 -2.45
N GLU A 112 17.74 6.08 -2.21
CA GLU A 112 17.23 4.71 -2.04
C GLU A 112 16.35 4.59 -0.79
N TYR A 113 16.74 5.23 0.30
CA TYR A 113 15.97 5.25 1.54
C TYR A 113 14.66 6.03 1.37
N GLN A 114 14.70 7.17 0.69
CA GLN A 114 13.49 7.94 0.36
C GLN A 114 12.55 7.15 -0.54
N TRP A 115 13.09 6.46 -1.56
CA TRP A 115 12.33 5.51 -2.37
C TRP A 115 11.69 4.43 -1.51
N LEU A 116 12.44 3.79 -0.61
CA LEU A 116 11.95 2.73 0.28
C LEU A 116 10.82 3.24 1.17
N LYS A 117 10.98 4.43 1.78
CA LYS A 117 9.96 5.05 2.63
C LYS A 117 8.65 5.29 1.87
N LEU A 118 8.73 5.85 0.65
CA LEU A 118 7.55 6.09 -0.19
C LEU A 118 6.92 4.79 -0.69
N PHE A 119 7.75 3.80 -1.04
CA PHE A 119 7.30 2.47 -1.44
C PHE A 119 6.55 1.76 -0.30
N LEU A 120 7.05 1.82 0.94
CA LEU A 120 6.38 1.28 2.12
C LEU A 120 5.07 2.00 2.44
N LYS A 121 4.97 3.30 2.13
CA LYS A 121 3.71 4.06 2.16
C LYS A 121 2.74 3.70 1.01
N GLY A 122 3.07 2.73 0.16
CA GLY A 122 2.22 2.24 -0.91
C GLY A 122 2.23 3.09 -2.18
N TYR A 123 3.19 4.01 -2.36
CA TYR A 123 3.30 4.80 -3.59
C TYR A 123 3.71 3.93 -4.79
N SER A 124 3.09 4.14 -5.95
CA SER A 124 3.48 3.48 -7.19
C SER A 124 4.78 4.08 -7.74
N MET A 125 5.50 3.33 -8.58
CA MET A 125 6.76 3.82 -9.16
C MET A 125 6.61 5.15 -9.92
N LYS A 126 5.45 5.41 -10.52
CA LYS A 126 5.16 6.67 -11.22
C LYS A 126 4.93 7.83 -10.25
N GLU A 127 4.21 7.58 -9.16
CA GLU A 127 3.99 8.58 -8.12
C GLU A 127 5.28 8.91 -7.37
N ILE A 128 6.10 7.89 -7.06
CA ILE A 128 7.42 8.11 -6.45
C ILE A 128 8.33 8.90 -7.39
N ALA A 129 8.32 8.60 -8.69
CA ALA A 129 9.08 9.34 -9.69
C ALA A 129 8.67 10.82 -9.74
N ALA A 130 7.36 11.10 -9.70
CA ALA A 130 6.83 12.45 -9.63
C ALA A 130 7.22 13.17 -8.32
N ASP A 131 7.06 12.51 -7.17
CA ASP A 131 7.38 13.06 -5.85
C ASP A 131 8.87 13.39 -5.70
N MET A 132 9.73 12.46 -6.11
CA MET A 132 11.19 12.63 -6.07
C MET A 132 11.74 13.47 -7.25
N LYS A 133 10.89 13.91 -8.19
CA LYS A 133 11.28 14.64 -9.42
C LYS A 133 12.36 13.92 -10.24
N VAL A 134 12.24 12.60 -10.37
CA VAL A 134 13.17 11.76 -11.15
C VAL A 134 12.40 10.91 -12.16
N SER A 135 13.10 10.30 -13.11
CA SER A 135 12.48 9.39 -14.08
C SER A 135 12.05 8.07 -13.41
N VAL A 136 11.04 7.41 -13.98
CA VAL A 136 10.63 6.05 -13.56
C VAL A 136 11.79 5.05 -13.70
N SER A 137 12.68 5.23 -14.67
CA SER A 137 13.89 4.42 -14.85
C SER A 137 14.87 4.59 -13.68
N THR A 138 14.99 5.80 -13.15
CA THR A 138 15.78 6.08 -11.94
C THR A 138 15.18 5.40 -10.71
N ILE A 139 13.85 5.42 -10.56
CA ILE A 139 13.15 4.69 -9.49
C ILE A 139 13.38 3.17 -9.58
N LYS A 140 13.37 2.60 -10.79
CA LYS A 140 13.71 1.18 -10.99
C LYS A 140 15.15 0.88 -10.57
N LYS A 141 16.09 1.80 -10.82
CA LYS A 141 17.48 1.68 -10.38
C LYS A 141 17.58 1.71 -8.85
N TYR A 142 16.91 2.64 -8.18
CA TYR A 142 16.87 2.71 -6.70
C TYR A 142 16.29 1.44 -6.10
N LYS A 143 15.18 0.93 -6.64
CA LYS A 143 14.62 -0.37 -6.24
C LYS A 143 15.65 -1.50 -6.34
N LYS A 144 16.28 -1.66 -7.51
CA LYS A 144 17.24 -2.74 -7.77
C LYS A 144 18.46 -2.66 -6.83
N ASN A 145 18.98 -1.46 -6.61
CA ASN A 145 20.14 -1.26 -5.75
C ASN A 145 19.79 -1.46 -4.26
N ALA A 146 18.67 -0.89 -3.80
CA ALA A 146 18.17 -1.09 -2.44
C ALA A 146 17.94 -2.58 -2.17
N GLN A 147 17.30 -3.30 -3.10
CA GLN A 147 17.12 -4.75 -2.99
C GLN A 147 18.46 -5.47 -2.87
N LYS A 148 19.43 -5.24 -3.76
CA LYS A 148 20.75 -5.86 -3.68
C LYS A 148 21.44 -5.64 -2.34
N LYS A 149 21.41 -4.41 -1.83
CA LYS A 149 22.00 -4.05 -0.54
C LYS A 149 21.31 -4.80 0.59
N LEU A 150 19.97 -4.80 0.60
CA LEU A 150 19.18 -5.54 1.59
C LEU A 150 19.38 -7.05 1.49
N THR A 151 19.57 -7.63 0.29
CA THR A 151 19.77 -9.08 0.12
C THR A 151 21.16 -9.52 0.58
N PHE A 152 22.17 -8.68 0.40
CA PHE A 152 23.53 -8.92 0.91
C PHE A 152 23.52 -9.07 2.45
N PHE A 153 22.70 -8.26 3.14
CA PHE A 153 22.53 -8.36 4.60
C PHE A 153 21.95 -9.70 5.08
N TYR A 154 21.02 -10.29 4.33
CA TYR A 154 20.45 -11.59 4.70
C TYR A 154 21.40 -12.78 4.47
N HIS A 155 22.52 -12.58 3.77
CA HIS A 155 23.48 -13.65 3.48
C HIS A 155 24.71 -13.64 4.40
N ASP A 156 24.97 -12.53 5.10
CA ASP A 156 26.07 -12.34 6.06
C ASP A 156 25.66 -12.69 7.52
N TYR A 157 24.49 -13.30 7.73
CA TYR A 157 24.02 -13.85 9.01
C TYR A 157 23.71 -15.34 8.91
#